data_AF-A0A2V6SVH9-F1
#
_entry.id   AF-A0A2V6SVH9-F1
#
_cell.length_a   1.000
_cell.length_b   1.000
_cell.length_c   1.000
_cell.angle_alpha   90.00
_cell.angle_beta   90.00
_cell.angle_gamma   90.00
#
_symmetry.space_group_name_H-M   'P 1'
#
loop_
_entity.id
_entity.type
_entity.pdbx_description
1 polymer ?
#
loop_
_entity_poly.entity_id
_entity_poly.type
_entity_poly.pdbx_seq_one_letter_code
_entity_poly.pdbx_strand_id
1 'polypeptide(L)'
;MARWLWNLAESHAKRENLHAEVLLDRVGPREGKTYGLRVRIGDGLSSEIELAYPEVRERRGSLAWCQALAERVRGLVRDTVAARAPGQRRSA
;
A
#
# COMPACT_ATOMS: atom_id res chain seq x y z
N MET A 1 15.93 3.32 -2.82
CA MET A 1 14.92 2.25 -2.90
C MET A 1 13.56 2.71 -2.39
N ALA A 2 13.43 3.17 -1.14
CA ALA A 2 12.17 3.63 -0.55
C ALA A 2 11.37 4.61 -1.43
N ARG A 3 12.04 5.62 -2.02
CA ARG A 3 11.39 6.57 -2.92
C ARG A 3 10.74 5.92 -4.15
N TRP A 4 11.40 4.92 -4.74
CA TRP A 4 10.87 4.20 -5.90
C TRP A 4 9.62 3.40 -5.51
N LEU A 5 9.70 2.66 -4.40
CA LEU A 5 8.58 1.88 -3.88
C LEU A 5 7.39 2.78 -3.55
N TRP A 6 7.65 3.91 -2.90
CA TRP A 6 6.64 4.93 -2.61
C TRP A 6 6.00 5.47 -3.90
N ASN A 7 6.80 5.86 -4.91
CA ASN A 7 6.28 6.36 -6.18
C ASN A 7 5.38 5.34 -6.90
N LEU A 8 5.80 4.07 -6.94
CA LEU A 8 5.01 2.99 -7.53
C LEU A 8 3.65 2.89 -6.83
N ALA A 9 3.68 2.76 -5.50
CA ALA A 9 2.47 2.61 -4.70
C ALA A 9 1.56 3.85 -4.80
N GLU A 10 2.11 5.04 -4.63
CA GLU A 10 1.36 6.31 -4.69
C GLU A 10 0.68 6.49 -6.04
N SER A 11 1.39 6.20 -7.14
CA SER A 11 0.85 6.32 -8.49
C SER A 11 -0.31 5.35 -8.74
N HIS A 12 -0.28 4.15 -8.16
CA HIS A 12 -1.37 3.18 -8.29
C HIS A 12 -2.52 3.44 -7.31
N ALA A 13 -2.22 3.91 -6.10
CA ALA A 13 -3.24 4.32 -5.14
C ALA A 13 -4.08 5.49 -5.68
N LYS A 14 -3.43 6.51 -6.25
CA LYS A 14 -4.10 7.69 -6.81
C LYS A 14 -4.93 7.42 -8.05
N ARG A 15 -4.65 6.34 -8.80
CA ARG A 15 -5.50 5.90 -9.90
C ARG A 15 -6.84 5.32 -9.43
N GLU A 16 -6.89 4.79 -8.21
CA GLU A 16 -8.13 4.26 -7.62
C GLU A 16 -8.88 5.34 -6.84
N ASN A 17 -8.18 6.20 -6.11
CA ASN A 17 -8.77 7.32 -5.39
C ASN A 17 -7.77 8.48 -5.29
N LEU A 18 -8.14 9.66 -5.78
CA LEU A 18 -7.26 10.85 -5.80
C LEU A 18 -6.86 11.33 -4.40
N HIS A 19 -7.65 11.01 -3.37
CA HIS A 19 -7.38 11.34 -1.97
C HIS A 19 -6.60 10.26 -1.22
N ALA A 20 -6.18 9.19 -1.90
CA ALA A 20 -5.34 8.18 -1.30
C ALA A 20 -3.90 8.70 -1.12
N GLU A 21 -3.36 8.45 0.07
CA GLU A 21 -1.99 8.76 0.44
C GLU A 21 -1.26 7.50 0.89
N VAL A 22 -0.09 7.23 0.31
CA VAL A 22 0.75 6.09 0.72
C VAL A 22 1.67 6.48 1.87
N LEU A 23 1.58 5.70 2.94
CA LEU A 23 2.48 5.74 4.08
C LEU A 23 3.49 4.61 3.96
N LEU A 24 4.78 4.95 4.06
CA LEU A 24 5.88 3.98 3.98
C LEU A 24 6.75 4.09 5.23
N ASP A 25 6.57 3.15 6.15
CA ASP A 25 7.42 2.97 7.31
C ASP A 25 8.65 2.13 6.95
N ARG A 26 9.81 2.57 7.43
CA ARG A 26 11.12 1.95 7.19
C ARG A 26 12.14 2.26 8.30
N VAL A 27 11.70 2.88 9.39
CA VAL A 27 12.58 3.43 10.42
C VAL A 27 12.59 2.49 11.62
N GLY A 28 13.63 2.58 12.46
CA GLY A 28 13.73 1.81 13.69
C GLY A 28 13.93 0.31 13.43
N PRO A 29 13.14 -0.60 14.04
CA PRO A 29 13.34 -2.05 13.90
C PRO A 29 13.29 -2.56 12.44
N ARG A 30 12.64 -1.81 11.55
CA ARG A 30 12.47 -2.14 10.13
C ARG A 30 13.65 -1.70 9.26
N GLU A 31 14.52 -0.83 9.77
CA GLU A 31 15.58 -0.22 8.97
C GLU A 31 16.50 -1.27 8.36
N GLY A 32 16.63 -1.22 7.02
CA GLY A 32 17.41 -2.19 6.25
C GLY A 32 16.80 -3.60 6.14
N LYS A 33 15.65 -3.87 6.78
CA LYS A 33 15.02 -5.20 6.83
C LYS A 33 13.70 -5.26 6.07
N THR A 34 12.77 -4.38 6.40
CA THR A 34 11.42 -4.39 5.85
C THR A 34 10.89 -2.99 5.57
N TYR A 35 9.85 -2.93 4.74
CA TYR A 35 9.00 -1.76 4.52
C TYR A 35 7.59 -2.09 5.02
N GLY A 36 7.01 -1.22 5.83
CA GLY A 36 5.59 -1.25 6.16
C GLY A 36 4.85 -0.28 5.25
N LEU A 37 4.02 -0.80 4.35
CA LEU A 37 3.24 0.01 3.41
C LEU A 37 1.78 0.03 3.81
N ARG A 38 1.20 1.23 3.93
CA ARG A 38 -0.23 1.44 4.19
C ARG A 38 -0.78 2.53 3.27
N VAL A 39 -2.10 2.54 3.13
CA VAL A 39 -2.84 3.61 2.44
C VAL A 39 -3.73 4.32 3.46
N ARG A 40 -3.70 5.65 3.43
CA ARG A 40 -4.61 6.51 4.19
C ARG A 40 -5.55 7.24 3.26
N ILE A 41 -6.82 7.33 3.62
CA ILE A 41 -7.83 8.11 2.90
C ILE A 41 -8.68 8.82 3.97
N GLY A 42 -8.56 10.15 4.07
CA GLY A 42 -9.11 10.89 5.21
C GLY A 42 -8.60 10.31 6.54
N ASP A 43 -9.52 9.90 7.40
CA ASP A 43 -9.24 9.24 8.70
C ASP A 43 -9.16 7.70 8.61
N GLY A 44 -9.46 7.13 7.43
CA GLY A 44 -9.36 5.68 7.21
C GLY A 44 -7.92 5.26 6.94
N LEU A 45 -7.48 4.21 7.64
CA LEU A 45 -6.17 3.60 7.45
C LEU A 45 -6.33 2.13 7.05
N SER A 46 -5.63 1.72 5.99
CA SER A 46 -5.65 0.35 5.50
C SER A 46 -4.91 -0.62 6.42
N SER A 47 -5.08 -1.92 6.15
CA SER A 47 -4.13 -2.94 6.60
C SER A 47 -2.74 -2.70 6.02
N GLU A 48 -1.73 -3.33 6.63
CA GLU A 48 -0.33 -3.18 6.23
C GLU A 48 0.10 -4.27 5.25
N ILE A 49 0.86 -3.85 4.25
CA ILE A 49 1.68 -4.73 3.42
C ILE A 49 3.13 -4.63 3.94
N GLU A 50 3.62 -5.73 4.51
CA GLU A 50 5.04 -5.86 4.81
C GLU A 50 5.81 -6.35 3.58
N LEU A 51 6.92 -5.70 3.25
CA LEU A 51 7.80 -6.07 2.14
C LEU A 51 9.24 -6.18 2.64
N ALA A 52 9.90 -7.29 2.35
CA ALA A 52 11.30 -7.46 2.71
C ALA A 52 12.21 -6.58 1.81
N TYR A 53 13.20 -5.92 2.40
CA TYR A 53 14.15 -5.09 1.66
C TYR A 53 14.87 -5.85 0.52
N PRO A 54 15.36 -7.09 0.72
CA PRO A 54 15.98 -7.87 -0.35
C PRO A 54 15.02 -8.15 -1.52
N GLU A 55 13.76 -8.49 -1.21
CA GLU A 55 12.74 -8.75 -2.22
C GLU A 55 12.50 -7.51 -3.10
N VAL A 56 12.29 -6.34 -2.49
CA VAL A 56 12.07 -5.09 -3.23
C VAL A 56 13.30 -4.76 -4.07
N ARG A 57 14.50 -4.94 -3.52
CA ARG A 57 15.75 -4.69 -4.24
C ARG A 57 15.85 -5.59 -5.47
N GLU A 58 15.54 -6.87 -5.37
CA GLU A 58 15.73 -7.85 -6.44
C GLU A 58 14.61 -7.82 -7.48
N ARG A 59 13.36 -7.58 -7.05
CA ARG A 59 12.17 -7.73 -7.90
C ARG A 59 11.68 -6.43 -8.53
N ARG A 60 12.21 -5.26 -8.17
CA ARG A 60 11.80 -3.96 -8.75
C ARG A 60 11.88 -3.86 -10.28
N GLY A 61 12.71 -4.68 -10.92
CA GLY A 61 12.83 -4.75 -12.38
C GLY A 61 11.82 -5.73 -13.03
N SER A 62 11.13 -6.54 -12.24
CA SER A 62 10.13 -7.50 -12.72
C SER A 62 8.77 -6.82 -12.88
N LEU A 63 8.32 -6.72 -14.13
CA LEU A 63 6.99 -6.16 -14.44
C LEU A 63 5.87 -6.92 -13.75
N ALA A 64 5.95 -8.25 -13.70
CA ALA A 64 4.95 -9.10 -13.05
C ALA A 64 4.87 -8.82 -11.54
N TRP A 65 6.01 -8.67 -10.88
CA TRP A 65 6.03 -8.33 -9.45
C TRP A 65 5.49 -6.92 -9.19
N CYS A 66 5.88 -5.95 -10.02
CA CYS A 66 5.36 -4.58 -9.94
C CYS A 66 3.84 -4.53 -10.13
N GLN A 67 3.29 -5.29 -11.09
CA GLN A 67 1.85 -5.41 -11.30
C GLN A 67 1.13 -6.06 -10.10
N ALA A 68 1.68 -7.14 -9.56
CA ALA A 68 1.11 -7.80 -8.39
C ALA A 68 1.09 -6.87 -7.17
N LEU A 69 2.18 -6.13 -6.93
CA LEU A 69 2.23 -5.13 -5.87
C LEU A 69 1.25 -3.98 -6.11
N ALA A 70 1.17 -3.48 -7.35
CA ALA A 70 0.20 -2.46 -7.72
C ALA A 70 -1.23 -2.92 -7.43
N GLU A 71 -1.59 -4.16 -7.77
CA GLU A 71 -2.93 -4.69 -7.51
C GLU A 71 -3.22 -4.79 -6.01
N ARG A 72 -2.24 -5.22 -5.20
CA ARG A 72 -2.38 -5.22 -3.74
C ARG A 72 -2.62 -3.80 -3.19
N VAL A 73 -1.90 -2.80 -3.69
CA VAL A 73 -2.09 -1.39 -3.28
C VAL A 73 -3.49 -0.89 -3.68
N ARG A 74 -3.97 -1.22 -4.87
CA ARG A 74 -5.33 -0.87 -5.31
C ARG A 74 -6.39 -1.55 -4.44
N GLY A 75 -6.17 -2.81 -4.07
CA GLY A 75 -6.99 -3.54 -3.10
C GLY A 75 -7.10 -2.80 -1.76
N LEU A 76 -5.98 -2.34 -1.19
CA LEU A 76 -5.99 -1.55 0.04
C LEU A 76 -6.84 -0.28 -0.09
N VAL A 77 -6.77 0.43 -1.21
CA VAL A 77 -7.60 1.62 -1.46
C VAL A 77 -9.08 1.24 -1.44
N ARG A 78 -9.47 0.23 -2.22
CA ARG A 78 -10.87 -0.22 -2.33
C ARG A 78 -11.43 -0.68 -1.00
N ASP A 79 -10.66 -1.46 -0.25
CA ASP A 79 -11.06 -1.95 1.07
C ASP A 79 -11.22 -0.79 2.07
N THR A 80 -10.31 0.18 2.02
CA THR A 80 -10.37 1.38 2.88
C THR A 80 -11.57 2.26 2.54
N VAL A 81 -11.91 2.40 1.26
CA VAL A 81 -13.12 3.12 0.83
C VAL A 81 -14.38 2.36 1.26
N ALA A 82 -14.43 1.05 1.04
CA ALA A 82 -15.57 0.20 1.39
C ALA A 82 -15.83 0.21 2.91
N ALA A 83 -14.79 0.16 3.73
CA ALA A 83 -14.89 0.24 5.18
C ALA A 83 -15.45 1.59 5.69
N ARG A 84 -15.39 2.65 4.86
CA ARG A 84 -15.92 3.99 5.18
C ARG A 84 -17.33 4.24 4.67
N ALA A 85 -17.85 3.40 3.77
CA ALA A 85 -19.22 3.57 3.27
C ALA A 85 -20.21 3.37 4.43
N PRO A 86 -21.07 4.36 4.74
CA PRO A 86 -22.10 4.18 5.76
C PRO A 86 -23.13 3.17 5.24
N GLY A 87 -23.11 1.92 5.73
CA GLY A 87 -24.19 0.98 5.40
C GLY A 87 -23.94 -0.53 5.45
N GLN A 88 -22.73 -1.06 5.68
CA GLN A 88 -22.61 -2.52 5.86
C GLN A 88 -22.83 -2.89 7.33
N ARG A 89 -24.09 -2.82 7.79
CA ARG A 89 -24.53 -3.57 8.97
C ARG A 89 -24.15 -5.03 8.73
N ARG A 90 -23.23 -5.56 9.53
CA ARG A 90 -23.07 -7.01 9.69
C ARG A 90 -24.34 -7.50 10.37
N SER A 91 -25.28 -8.04 9.60
CA SER A 91 -26.36 -8.85 10.14
C SER A 91 -25.73 -10.09 10.77
N ALA A 92 -25.94 -10.23 12.07
CA ALA A 92 -25.70 -11.47 12.82
C ALA A 92 -26.83 -12.47 12.54
#